data_AF-A0A7J7ZZ93-F1
#
_entry.id   AF-A0A7J7ZZ93-F1
#
_cell.length_a   1.000
_cell.length_b   1.000
_cell.length_c   1.000
_cell.angle_alpha   90.00
_cell.angle_beta   90.00
_cell.angle_gamma   90.00
#
_symmetry.space_group_name_H-M   'P 1'
#
loop_
_entity.id
_entity.type
_entity.pdbx_description
1 polymer ?
#
loop_
_entity_poly.entity_id
_entity_poly.type
_entity_poly.pdbx_seq_one_letter_code
_entity_poly.pdbx_strand_id
1 'polypeptide(L)'
;MLLNPEIEAEQILMSPNSFIKLQTNRDGTASLSYRVLNGPEKVPIVHINEKGFLVSGPTIGTSTIEVTAQEPFGTNQTIIVAVKVAPVSYLRISLSPALHTRNNEALAALPLGVTVTFTVHFHDNSGDVFHAHNSILNFATNRDEFVQIGKGTTNNTCILRTVSVGLTLLSVWDTEHAGLFDFVPLPVLHAISPELSGAVVVGDILCLATVLVSLEGLSGTWSSSDNSILHIDPKTGVAVARDAGSVTVYYEVAGHLRTYKELVIGVPQRIQAHHIHPVQTSFQEVTTFKVMVTVGDRSSNLRGECSVAQVEVIKKLSPESLISCQVQFKQDILNVPACDVFTAEPAFDAALGRYLCSVMMHRLTDKQLKHLSMKKTALLVTASLRGIHFSGEQVGVEVPFSPGLYTDQAEILLSNHYTSSEVKVFGTMEILENLEVKSGSPAVLVFEKEKSVGLPSSVTYTVGISDPAAGSQGPLSTTLTFSSPMMSQAVTIPVTVAFVMDRRGPGPYGAGLFQHFLDSYQVMLFTLFALLAGTAVMIIAYHTVYAPQELTAPPALSHRASPQHSSHYFAASSPMSSVALPPGRRASPPSGLWSPAYTSH
;
A
#
# COMPACT_ATOMS: atom_id res chain seq x y z
N MET A 1 12.45 69.94 7.24
CA MET A 1 12.09 68.69 7.94
C MET A 1 13.37 68.00 8.38
N LEU A 2 13.39 67.42 9.58
CA LEU A 2 14.45 66.50 10.01
C LEU A 2 14.16 65.10 9.47
N LEU A 3 15.22 64.43 9.02
CA LEU A 3 15.22 63.04 8.54
C LEU A 3 16.01 62.10 9.47
N ASN A 4 16.86 62.65 10.33
CA ASN A 4 17.48 61.91 11.42
C ASN A 4 17.49 62.78 12.70
N PRO A 5 16.78 62.38 13.77
CA PRO A 5 15.78 61.30 13.75
C PRO A 5 14.67 61.59 12.73
N GLU A 6 13.95 60.55 12.31
CA GLU A 6 12.70 60.72 11.55
C GLU A 6 11.60 61.07 12.56
N ILE A 7 11.10 62.31 12.50
CA ILE A 7 10.31 62.92 13.57
C ILE A 7 8.92 63.31 13.04
N GLU A 8 7.87 62.69 13.61
CA GLU A 8 6.48 63.12 13.45
C GLU A 8 6.01 64.12 14.54
N ALA A 9 6.69 64.18 15.70
CA ALA A 9 6.31 64.99 16.87
C ALA A 9 7.49 65.79 17.44
N GLU A 10 7.27 67.05 17.85
CA GLU A 10 8.25 68.15 17.98
C GLU A 10 9.48 68.00 18.93
N GLN A 11 9.82 66.80 19.41
CA GLN A 11 10.82 66.56 20.46
C GLN A 11 11.79 65.41 20.16
N ILE A 12 13.09 65.66 20.33
CA ILE A 12 14.16 64.65 20.37
C ILE A 12 14.38 64.21 21.83
N LEU A 13 14.35 62.91 22.09
CA LEU A 13 14.65 62.29 23.38
C LEU A 13 16.06 61.64 23.38
N MET A 14 16.92 62.04 24.32
CA MET A 14 18.33 61.61 24.43
C MET A 14 18.68 61.19 25.87
N SER A 15 19.52 60.15 26.05
CA SER A 15 20.11 59.87 27.37
C SER A 15 21.17 60.92 27.73
N PRO A 16 21.59 61.06 29.00
CA PRO A 16 22.75 61.87 29.35
C PRO A 16 24.02 61.34 28.68
N ASN A 17 24.97 62.23 28.37
CA ASN A 17 26.26 61.91 27.74
C ASN A 17 26.16 61.12 26.41
N SER A 18 25.08 61.29 25.65
CA SER A 18 24.87 60.67 24.34
C SER A 18 24.98 61.69 23.20
N PHE A 19 25.04 61.22 21.95
CA PHE A 19 25.13 62.08 20.78
C PHE A 19 24.34 61.54 19.60
N ILE A 20 23.90 62.45 18.73
CA ILE A 20 23.23 62.15 17.46
C ILE A 20 23.64 63.16 16.41
N LYS A 21 23.77 62.73 15.15
CA LYS A 21 23.95 63.65 14.03
C LYS A 21 22.59 63.96 13.42
N LEU A 22 22.17 65.21 13.49
CA LEU A 22 20.96 65.67 12.82
C LEU A 22 21.15 65.64 11.31
N GLN A 23 20.12 65.19 10.60
CA GLN A 23 20.06 65.22 9.13
C GLN A 23 18.75 65.88 8.70
N THR A 24 18.78 66.70 7.66
CA THR A 24 17.62 67.44 7.15
C THR A 24 17.31 67.05 5.71
N ASN A 25 16.07 67.33 5.26
CA ASN A 25 15.71 67.21 3.85
C ASN A 25 16.35 68.28 2.92
N ARG A 26 17.30 69.07 3.44
CA ARG A 26 18.06 70.10 2.70
C ARG A 26 19.58 69.90 2.79
N ASP A 27 20.05 68.83 3.42
CA ASP A 27 21.47 68.46 3.48
C ASP A 27 22.08 68.45 2.06
N GLY A 28 23.20 69.16 1.88
CA GLY A 28 23.87 69.28 0.57
C GLY A 28 23.19 70.18 -0.46
N THR A 29 21.97 70.70 -0.19
CA THR A 29 21.23 71.60 -1.10
C THR A 29 21.18 73.05 -0.59
N ALA A 30 21.07 73.23 0.74
CA ALA A 30 21.05 74.52 1.40
C ALA A 30 22.24 74.66 2.36
N SER A 31 22.60 75.90 2.72
CA SER A 31 23.58 76.15 3.77
C SER A 31 22.91 76.01 5.13
N LEU A 32 23.33 75.03 5.93
CA LEU A 32 22.72 74.72 7.23
C LEU A 32 23.45 75.42 8.38
N SER A 33 22.67 75.87 9.35
CA SER A 33 23.16 76.49 10.59
C SER A 33 22.34 75.99 11.79
N TYR A 34 23.00 75.81 12.92
CA TYR A 34 22.46 75.18 14.12
C TYR A 34 22.71 76.08 15.34
N ARG A 35 21.70 76.32 16.17
CA ARG A 35 21.80 77.18 17.36
C ARG A 35 20.98 76.60 18.52
N VAL A 36 21.51 76.66 19.74
CA VAL A 36 20.76 76.27 20.95
C VAL A 36 20.08 77.50 21.54
N LEU A 37 18.76 77.44 21.73
CA LEU A 37 17.91 78.54 22.21
C LEU A 37 17.75 78.49 23.75
N ASN A 38 18.87 78.43 24.48
CA ASN A 38 18.83 78.47 25.94
C ASN A 38 18.57 79.90 26.46
N GLY A 39 17.79 80.01 27.55
CA GLY A 39 17.67 81.26 28.30
C GLY A 39 18.98 81.61 29.04
N PRO A 40 19.27 82.90 29.26
CA PRO A 40 20.61 83.39 29.66
C PRO A 40 21.12 82.91 31.02
N GLU A 41 20.25 82.36 31.87
CA GLU A 41 20.58 81.86 33.21
C GLU A 41 20.71 80.33 33.28
N LYS A 42 20.43 79.60 32.19
CA LYS A 42 20.46 78.12 32.19
C LYS A 42 21.79 77.59 31.66
N VAL A 43 22.42 76.71 32.45
CA VAL A 43 23.54 75.87 31.98
C VAL A 43 23.08 75.07 30.74
N PRO A 44 23.86 75.05 29.64
CA PRO A 44 23.48 74.31 28.45
C PRO A 44 23.44 72.80 28.73
N ILE A 45 22.23 72.23 28.65
CA ILE A 45 21.98 70.78 28.82
C ILE A 45 22.44 70.00 27.58
N VAL A 46 22.47 70.66 26.42
CA VAL A 46 22.92 70.11 25.14
C VAL A 46 23.82 71.10 24.41
N HIS A 47 24.74 70.57 23.61
CA HIS A 47 25.61 71.31 22.72
C HIS A 47 25.41 70.81 21.28
N ILE A 48 25.40 71.72 20.30
CA ILE A 48 25.39 71.36 18.88
C ILE A 48 26.54 72.06 18.17
N ASN A 49 27.21 71.35 17.27
CA ASN A 49 28.28 71.93 16.44
C ASN A 49 27.79 72.31 15.04
N GLU A 50 28.60 73.08 14.32
CA GLU A 50 28.34 73.55 12.95
C GLU A 50 28.05 72.43 11.94
N LYS A 51 28.44 71.19 12.25
CA LYS A 51 28.26 69.99 11.40
C LYS A 51 27.02 69.17 11.78
N GLY A 52 26.14 69.70 12.64
CA GLY A 52 24.87 69.09 13.04
C GLY A 52 25.00 67.96 14.06
N PHE A 53 26.15 67.77 14.70
CA PHE A 53 26.26 66.81 15.81
C PHE A 53 25.76 67.45 17.11
N LEU A 54 24.67 66.91 17.63
CA LEU A 54 24.04 67.24 18.90
C LEU A 54 24.56 66.28 19.98
N VAL A 55 25.00 66.82 21.12
CA VAL A 55 25.57 66.07 22.25
C VAL A 55 24.86 66.51 23.53
N SER A 56 24.40 65.57 24.35
CA SER A 56 23.85 65.85 25.68
C SER A 56 24.92 65.85 26.76
N GLY A 57 24.75 66.70 27.77
CA GLY A 57 25.55 66.69 28.97
C GLY A 57 25.10 65.61 29.98
N PRO A 58 25.68 65.59 31.19
CA PRO A 58 25.29 64.68 32.26
C PRO A 58 24.00 65.12 32.98
N THR A 59 23.49 66.33 32.71
CA THR A 59 22.31 66.91 33.37
C THR A 59 21.01 66.54 32.66
N ILE A 60 20.00 66.16 33.46
CA ILE A 60 18.64 65.90 33.00
C ILE A 60 17.89 67.23 32.82
N GLY A 61 17.04 67.34 31.79
CA GLY A 61 16.16 68.49 31.57
C GLY A 61 15.83 68.74 30.10
N THR A 62 15.23 69.90 29.81
CA THR A 62 14.83 70.29 28.45
C THR A 62 15.55 71.54 27.95
N SER A 63 15.92 71.49 26.68
CA SER A 63 16.47 72.60 25.90
C SER A 63 15.73 72.67 24.56
N THR A 64 15.94 73.73 23.78
CA THR A 64 15.41 73.88 22.42
C THR A 64 16.54 74.20 21.47
N ILE A 65 16.50 73.61 20.28
CA ILE A 65 17.44 73.90 19.20
C ILE A 65 16.70 74.51 18.01
N GLU A 66 17.41 75.34 17.28
CA GLU A 66 16.97 75.97 16.05
C GLU A 66 17.89 75.48 14.92
N VAL A 67 17.27 75.05 13.82
CA VAL A 67 17.98 74.63 12.60
C VAL A 67 17.49 75.50 11.46
N THR A 68 18.39 76.27 10.86
CA THR A 68 18.08 77.19 9.76
C THR A 68 18.82 76.76 8.49
N ALA A 69 18.05 76.42 7.46
CA ALA A 69 18.52 76.19 6.10
C ALA A 69 18.41 77.49 5.30
N GLN A 70 19.55 78.05 4.90
CA GLN A 70 19.62 79.18 3.97
C GLN A 70 19.68 78.64 2.54
N GLU A 71 18.59 78.87 1.80
CA GLU A 71 18.47 78.48 0.40
C GLU A 71 19.43 79.30 -0.49
N PRO A 72 19.88 78.77 -1.65
CA PRO A 72 20.74 79.50 -2.59
C PRO A 72 20.15 80.83 -3.09
N PHE A 73 18.82 80.98 -3.05
CA PHE A 73 18.08 82.21 -3.37
C PHE A 73 17.83 83.11 -2.15
N GLY A 74 18.61 82.96 -1.07
CA GLY A 74 18.66 83.89 0.06
C GLY A 74 17.49 83.82 1.04
N THR A 75 16.59 82.84 0.91
CA THR A 75 15.48 82.62 1.86
C THR A 75 15.90 81.65 2.95
N ASN A 76 15.62 81.98 4.21
CA ASN A 76 15.86 81.10 5.35
C ASN A 76 14.61 80.26 5.66
N GLN A 77 14.77 78.94 5.73
CA GLN A 77 13.77 78.00 6.25
C GLN A 77 14.24 77.50 7.62
N THR A 78 13.55 77.94 8.68
CA THR A 78 13.92 77.64 10.07
C THR A 78 12.92 76.68 10.71
N ILE A 79 13.42 75.71 11.48
CA ILE A 79 12.64 74.86 12.38
C ILE A 79 13.17 74.98 13.81
N ILE A 80 12.28 74.86 14.78
CA ILE A 80 12.62 74.79 16.21
C ILE A 80 12.19 73.41 16.71
N VAL A 81 13.04 72.78 17.53
CA VAL A 81 12.84 71.40 18.01
C VAL A 81 13.21 71.34 19.49
N ALA A 82 12.37 70.69 20.30
CA ALA A 82 12.69 70.45 21.71
C ALA A 82 13.69 69.30 21.84
N VAL A 83 14.61 69.39 22.80
CA VAL A 83 15.51 68.29 23.17
C VAL A 83 15.33 67.98 24.65
N LYS A 84 14.85 66.78 24.96
CA LYS A 84 14.62 66.24 26.30
C LYS A 84 15.77 65.28 26.62
N VAL A 85 16.61 65.67 27.58
CA VAL A 85 17.64 64.78 28.15
C VAL A 85 17.04 64.14 29.40
N ALA A 86 16.89 62.82 29.39
CA ALA A 86 16.21 62.06 30.44
C ALA A 86 16.94 60.74 30.74
N PRO A 87 16.85 60.19 31.95
CA PRO A 87 17.43 58.89 32.26
C PRO A 87 16.62 57.76 31.61
N VAL A 88 17.29 56.71 31.14
CA VAL A 88 16.60 55.48 30.73
C VAL A 88 15.93 54.87 31.96
N SER A 89 14.66 54.50 31.82
CA SER A 89 13.85 53.95 32.91
C SER A 89 13.64 52.44 32.79
N TYR A 90 13.55 51.91 31.57
CA TYR A 90 13.52 50.46 31.32
C TYR A 90 14.02 50.08 29.92
N LEU A 91 14.32 48.80 29.74
CA LEU A 91 14.63 48.18 28.45
C LEU A 91 13.40 47.43 27.92
N ARG A 92 13.21 47.43 26.60
CA ARG A 92 12.20 46.59 25.92
C ARG A 92 12.86 45.79 24.82
N ILE A 93 12.69 44.47 24.86
CA ILE A 93 13.25 43.56 23.85
C ILE A 93 12.17 43.23 22.80
N SER A 94 12.52 43.34 21.51
CA SER A 94 11.66 42.98 20.38
C SER A 94 12.34 41.96 19.47
N LEU A 95 11.59 40.97 19.01
CA LEU A 95 12.05 39.88 18.14
C LEU A 95 11.73 40.19 16.67
N SER A 96 12.69 39.96 15.77
CA SER A 96 12.53 40.06 14.31
C SER A 96 13.20 38.88 13.58
N PRO A 97 12.62 38.31 12.50
CA PRO A 97 11.29 38.59 11.97
C PRO A 97 10.19 38.10 12.90
N ALA A 98 9.01 38.73 12.85
CA ALA A 98 7.86 38.29 13.63
C ALA A 98 7.42 36.87 13.21
N LEU A 99 7.12 36.02 14.19
CA LEU A 99 6.72 34.63 13.96
C LEU A 99 5.19 34.54 13.96
N HIS A 100 4.61 34.40 12.76
CA HIS A 100 3.15 34.37 12.58
C HIS A 100 2.58 32.95 12.70
N THR A 101 1.37 32.86 13.26
CA THR A 101 0.60 31.60 13.37
C THR A 101 -0.73 31.72 12.64
N ARG A 102 -1.26 30.59 12.16
CA ARG A 102 -2.50 30.55 11.35
C ARG A 102 -3.72 31.20 12.03
N ASN A 103 -3.80 31.15 13.36
CA ASN A 103 -4.89 31.72 14.15
C ASN A 103 -4.55 33.10 14.75
N ASN A 104 -3.35 33.64 14.46
CA ASN A 104 -2.77 34.80 15.14
C ASN A 104 -2.64 34.63 16.68
N GLU A 105 -2.52 33.39 17.13
CA GLU A 105 -2.20 33.01 18.51
C GLU A 105 -0.71 33.19 18.80
N ALA A 106 -0.37 33.62 20.02
CA ALA A 106 1.02 33.77 20.45
C ALA A 106 1.70 32.39 20.63
N LEU A 107 2.92 32.24 20.10
CA LEU A 107 3.71 31.02 20.29
C LEU A 107 4.15 30.89 21.76
N ALA A 108 3.90 29.72 22.36
CA ALA A 108 4.34 29.41 23.71
C ALA A 108 5.86 29.18 23.84
N ALA A 109 6.58 29.03 22.72
CA ALA A 109 8.02 28.81 22.65
C ALA A 109 8.60 29.23 21.30
N LEU A 110 9.91 29.48 21.27
CA LEU A 110 10.66 29.61 20.03
C LEU A 110 10.74 28.25 19.32
N PRO A 111 10.44 28.16 18.01
CA PRO A 111 10.63 26.92 17.25
C PRO A 111 12.10 26.48 17.22
N LEU A 112 12.35 25.17 17.23
CA LEU A 112 13.69 24.60 17.06
C LEU A 112 14.28 24.89 15.67
N GLY A 113 15.54 25.36 15.64
CA GLY A 113 16.33 25.59 14.44
C GLY A 113 16.20 26.98 13.81
N VAL A 114 15.33 27.86 14.33
CA VAL A 114 15.20 29.23 13.81
C VAL A 114 16.38 30.09 14.22
N THR A 115 16.64 31.13 13.43
CA THR A 115 17.52 32.24 13.80
C THR A 115 16.71 33.52 13.76
N VAL A 116 16.76 34.31 14.84
CA VAL A 116 16.03 35.57 15.01
C VAL A 116 17.00 36.64 15.53
N THR A 117 16.69 37.90 15.26
CA THR A 117 17.40 39.05 15.83
C THR A 117 16.56 39.67 16.93
N PHE A 118 17.15 39.83 18.11
CA PHE A 118 16.58 40.60 19.20
C PHE A 118 17.13 42.03 19.14
N THR A 119 16.25 43.01 19.11
CA THR A 119 16.58 44.45 19.21
C THR A 119 16.13 44.95 20.57
N VAL A 120 17.01 45.66 21.27
CA VAL A 120 16.73 46.28 22.56
C VAL A 120 16.43 47.76 22.34
N HIS A 121 15.28 48.20 22.83
CA HIS A 121 14.84 49.59 22.83
C HIS A 121 14.98 50.14 24.24
N PHE A 122 15.49 51.36 24.34
CA PHE A 122 15.61 52.09 25.60
C PHE A 122 14.40 52.99 25.73
N HIS A 123 13.70 52.93 26.87
CA HIS A 123 12.50 53.72 27.13
C HIS A 123 12.65 54.60 28.37
N ASP A 124 12.01 55.77 28.36
CA ASP A 124 11.88 56.63 29.54
C ASP A 124 10.67 56.25 30.41
N ASN A 125 10.35 57.06 31.42
CA ASN A 125 9.24 56.80 32.34
C ASN A 125 7.84 57.15 31.77
N SER A 126 7.77 57.81 30.61
CA SER A 126 6.54 57.96 29.81
C SER A 126 6.34 56.78 28.85
N GLY A 127 7.41 56.03 28.55
CA GLY A 127 7.44 54.94 27.57
C GLY A 127 7.92 55.40 26.19
N ASP A 128 8.43 56.63 26.06
CA ASP A 128 9.00 57.16 24.82
C ASP A 128 10.34 56.46 24.51
N VAL A 129 10.61 56.19 23.23
CA VAL A 129 11.88 55.57 22.79
C VAL A 129 12.99 56.61 22.71
N PHE A 130 14.16 56.30 23.26
CA PHE A 130 15.35 57.15 23.11
C PHE A 130 15.88 57.13 21.68
N HIS A 131 16.01 58.32 21.07
CA HIS A 131 16.59 58.50 19.74
C HIS A 131 18.12 58.46 19.77
N ALA A 132 18.70 58.75 20.93
CA ALA A 132 20.14 58.65 21.20
C ALA A 132 20.38 58.12 22.61
N HIS A 133 21.30 57.15 22.72
CA HIS A 133 21.80 56.65 24.00
C HIS A 133 23.30 56.36 23.90
N ASN A 134 24.00 56.34 25.04
CA ASN A 134 25.42 55.98 25.14
C ASN A 134 25.66 54.53 25.59
N SER A 135 24.63 53.83 26.11
CA SER A 135 24.72 52.47 26.64
C SER A 135 25.32 51.44 25.67
N ILE A 136 26.22 50.60 26.21
CA ILE A 136 26.82 49.45 25.54
C ILE A 136 26.27 48.18 26.18
N LEU A 137 25.39 47.48 25.47
CA LEU A 137 24.74 46.28 26.00
C LEU A 137 25.61 45.03 25.83
N ASN A 138 25.53 44.19 26.85
CA ASN A 138 26.08 42.84 26.90
C ASN A 138 24.92 41.85 26.95
N PHE A 139 25.15 40.66 26.40
CA PHE A 139 24.16 39.59 26.28
C PHE A 139 24.79 38.27 26.71
N ALA A 140 24.10 37.49 27.53
CA ALA A 140 24.49 36.13 27.90
C ALA A 140 23.27 35.24 28.16
N THR A 141 23.33 33.99 27.73
CA THR A 141 22.40 32.94 28.16
C THR A 141 22.97 32.22 29.38
N ASN A 142 22.12 31.74 30.29
CA ASN A 142 22.57 30.88 31.40
C ASN A 142 22.82 29.42 30.97
N ARG A 143 22.33 29.06 29.77
CA ARG A 143 22.41 27.76 29.11
C ARG A 143 22.54 27.99 27.61
N ASP A 144 23.70 27.69 27.04
CA ASP A 144 24.07 27.92 25.63
C ASP A 144 23.83 26.70 24.73
N GLU A 145 23.62 25.51 25.31
CA GLU A 145 23.30 24.28 24.58
C GLU A 145 21.91 24.31 23.93
N PHE A 146 20.97 25.07 24.50
CA PHE A 146 19.64 25.28 23.93
C PHE A 146 19.61 26.42 22.91
N VAL A 147 20.37 27.49 23.16
CA VAL A 147 20.32 28.74 22.41
C VAL A 147 21.71 29.36 22.31
N GLN A 148 22.19 29.49 21.09
CA GLN A 148 23.42 30.22 20.77
C GLN A 148 23.10 31.71 20.52
N ILE A 149 23.95 32.59 21.03
CA ILE A 149 23.85 34.04 20.83
C ILE A 149 25.09 34.59 20.11
N GLY A 150 24.90 35.68 19.37
CA GLY A 150 25.97 36.40 18.68
C GLY A 150 25.67 37.89 18.58
N LYS A 151 26.69 38.72 18.36
CA LYS A 151 26.50 40.18 18.20
C LYS A 151 25.73 40.46 16.90
N GLY A 152 24.74 41.36 16.97
CA GLY A 152 24.04 41.87 15.80
C GLY A 152 24.80 42.98 15.08
N THR A 153 24.10 43.72 14.22
CA THR A 153 24.68 44.80 13.40
C THR A 153 24.91 46.10 14.18
N THR A 154 24.22 46.29 15.31
CA THR A 154 24.33 47.45 16.20
C THR A 154 24.48 47.01 17.66
N ASN A 155 25.04 47.87 18.53
CA ASN A 155 25.29 47.56 19.95
C ASN A 155 24.04 47.13 20.74
N ASN A 156 22.84 47.51 20.29
CA ASN A 156 21.57 47.13 20.89
C ASN A 156 20.90 45.90 20.22
N THR A 157 21.64 45.12 19.42
CA THR A 157 21.10 43.92 18.75
C THR A 157 21.91 42.65 19.03
N CYS A 158 21.18 41.55 19.19
CA CYS A 158 21.73 40.21 19.40
C CYS A 158 21.09 39.24 18.39
N ILE A 159 21.90 38.49 17.66
CA ILE A 159 21.45 37.37 16.83
C ILE A 159 21.31 36.15 17.74
N LEU A 160 20.23 35.40 17.60
CA LEU A 160 19.84 34.32 18.49
C LEU A 160 19.37 33.11 17.69
N ARG A 161 19.98 31.95 17.92
CA ARG A 161 19.71 30.71 17.21
C ARG A 161 19.30 29.61 18.18
N THR A 162 18.16 28.96 17.93
CA THR A 162 17.70 27.81 18.72
C THR A 162 18.37 26.52 18.23
N VAL A 163 18.93 25.74 19.16
CA VAL A 163 19.81 24.60 18.87
C VAL A 163 19.30 23.30 19.51
N SER A 164 18.61 23.37 20.65
CA SER A 164 18.00 22.20 21.29
C SER A 164 16.78 22.58 22.13
N VAL A 165 15.86 21.62 22.28
CA VAL A 165 14.62 21.75 23.07
C VAL A 165 14.96 21.93 24.55
N GLY A 166 14.38 22.94 25.21
CA GLY A 166 14.71 23.28 26.58
C GLY A 166 14.21 24.66 27.01
N LEU A 167 14.80 25.18 28.10
CA LEU A 167 14.54 26.51 28.63
C LEU A 167 15.85 27.14 29.09
N THR A 168 16.13 28.34 28.59
CA THR A 168 17.26 29.19 28.98
C THR A 168 16.76 30.58 29.35
N LEU A 169 17.56 31.34 30.11
CA LEU A 169 17.32 32.76 30.40
C LEU A 169 18.34 33.56 29.60
N LEU A 170 17.86 34.44 28.71
CA LEU A 170 18.69 35.51 28.16
C LEU A 170 18.76 36.64 29.18
N SER A 171 19.98 37.05 29.51
CA SER A 171 20.27 38.25 30.29
C SER A 171 20.81 39.34 29.37
N VAL A 172 20.36 40.58 29.62
CA VAL A 172 20.78 41.78 28.90
C VAL A 172 21.17 42.84 29.92
N TRP A 173 22.36 43.44 29.83
CA TRP A 173 22.78 44.47 30.79
C TRP A 173 23.80 45.46 30.22
N ASP A 174 23.83 46.65 30.80
CA ASP A 174 24.90 47.65 30.63
C ASP A 174 25.91 47.51 31.79
N THR A 175 27.22 47.51 31.47
CA THR A 175 28.28 47.39 32.48
C THR A 175 28.62 48.70 33.19
N GLU A 176 28.32 49.85 32.58
CA GLU A 176 28.53 51.18 33.19
C GLU A 176 27.29 51.64 33.96
N HIS A 177 26.11 51.23 33.51
CA HIS A 177 24.83 51.57 34.14
C HIS A 177 24.22 50.37 34.89
N ALA A 178 24.70 50.11 36.11
CA ALA A 178 24.30 48.94 36.93
C ALA A 178 22.78 48.81 37.26
N GLY A 179 21.96 49.81 36.93
CA GLY A 179 20.48 49.75 37.02
C GLY A 179 19.79 49.31 35.73
N LEU A 180 20.51 49.18 34.60
CA LEU A 180 19.99 48.72 33.31
C LEU A 180 20.35 47.25 33.09
N PHE A 181 19.51 46.36 33.60
CA PHE A 181 19.55 44.93 33.31
C PHE A 181 18.12 44.36 33.20
N ASP A 182 17.96 43.29 32.42
CA ASP A 182 16.71 42.54 32.26
C ASP A 182 16.97 41.05 31.94
N PHE A 183 15.96 40.20 32.18
CA PHE A 183 16.02 38.75 31.97
C PHE A 183 14.78 38.23 31.23
N VAL A 184 14.98 37.63 30.04
CA VAL A 184 13.90 37.06 29.21
C VAL A 184 13.97 35.53 29.24
N PRO A 185 12.89 34.82 29.63
CA PRO A 185 12.81 33.37 29.50
C PRO A 185 12.60 32.97 28.04
N LEU A 186 13.46 32.05 27.57
CA LEU A 186 13.43 31.53 26.20
C LEU A 186 13.20 30.01 26.21
N PRO A 187 11.92 29.57 26.27
CA PRO A 187 11.56 28.20 25.98
C PRO A 187 11.76 27.90 24.49
N VAL A 188 12.32 26.73 24.19
CA VAL A 188 12.53 26.21 22.83
C VAL A 188 11.82 24.86 22.70
N LEU A 189 10.94 24.71 21.71
CA LEU A 189 10.18 23.48 21.43
C LEU A 189 10.17 23.16 19.93
N HIS A 190 9.78 21.94 19.55
CA HIS A 190 9.47 21.65 18.15
C HIS A 190 8.18 22.38 17.73
N ALA A 191 8.19 23.01 16.55
CA ALA A 191 6.97 23.56 15.94
C ALA A 191 6.33 22.62 14.90
N ILE A 192 6.88 21.40 14.74
CA ILE A 192 6.34 20.34 13.88
C ILE A 192 5.72 19.27 14.78
N SER A 193 4.39 19.14 14.69
CA SER A 193 3.59 18.12 15.39
C SER A 193 3.28 16.93 14.47
N PRO A 194 2.87 15.76 15.01
CA PRO A 194 2.74 15.41 16.43
C PRO A 194 4.10 15.26 17.13
N GLU A 195 4.10 15.13 18.45
CA GLU A 195 5.22 14.50 19.14
C GLU A 195 5.14 12.98 18.99
N LEU A 196 6.23 12.38 18.52
CA LEU A 196 6.26 11.00 18.05
C LEU A 196 6.64 10.04 19.16
N SER A 197 5.66 9.70 19.99
CA SER A 197 5.81 8.72 21.06
C SER A 197 6.17 7.33 20.51
N GLY A 198 7.35 6.83 20.88
CA GLY A 198 7.90 5.55 20.43
C GLY A 198 8.34 5.55 18.96
N ALA A 199 9.21 4.60 18.61
CA ALA A 199 9.84 4.50 17.30
C ALA A 199 8.86 4.61 16.12
N VAL A 200 9.29 5.32 15.07
CA VAL A 200 8.69 5.25 13.73
C VAL A 200 9.31 4.06 13.02
N VAL A 201 8.51 3.31 12.26
CA VAL A 201 8.99 2.15 11.49
C VAL A 201 8.74 2.31 10.00
N VAL A 202 9.47 1.56 9.16
CA VAL A 202 9.15 1.45 7.73
C VAL A 202 7.70 0.97 7.57
N GLY A 203 6.93 1.67 6.74
CA GLY A 203 5.48 1.49 6.61
C GLY A 203 4.64 2.47 7.44
N ASP A 204 5.21 3.29 8.34
CA ASP A 204 4.45 4.37 8.99
C ASP A 204 4.18 5.53 8.01
N ILE A 205 2.97 6.09 8.07
CA ILE A 205 2.56 7.33 7.41
C ILE A 205 2.47 8.43 8.47
N LEU A 206 3.26 9.48 8.33
CA LEU A 206 3.26 10.64 9.23
C LEU A 206 2.38 11.75 8.64
N CYS A 207 1.34 12.16 9.37
CA CYS A 207 0.60 13.38 9.08
C CYS A 207 1.20 14.53 9.91
N LEU A 208 2.24 15.16 9.37
CA LEU A 208 2.92 16.27 10.05
C LEU A 208 2.13 17.57 9.91
N ALA A 209 2.15 18.40 10.94
CA ALA A 209 1.49 19.69 10.95
C ALA A 209 2.33 20.76 11.67
N THR A 210 2.00 22.02 11.43
CA THR A 210 2.60 23.17 12.12
C THR A 210 1.61 24.33 12.13
N VAL A 211 1.74 25.21 13.12
CA VAL A 211 0.94 26.45 13.23
C VAL A 211 1.56 27.62 12.46
N LEU A 212 2.85 27.52 12.08
CA LEU A 212 3.65 28.60 11.51
C LEU A 212 3.25 28.93 10.06
N VAL A 213 3.12 30.21 9.75
CA VAL A 213 2.71 30.73 8.42
C VAL A 213 3.53 31.99 8.04
N SER A 214 3.38 32.47 6.81
CA SER A 214 3.86 33.80 6.39
C SER A 214 3.01 34.92 6.99
N LEU A 215 3.44 36.17 6.80
CA LEU A 215 2.68 37.38 7.19
C LEU A 215 1.28 37.43 6.53
N GLU A 216 1.16 36.91 5.31
CA GLU A 216 -0.08 36.80 4.54
C GLU A 216 -0.91 35.56 4.90
N GLY A 217 -0.51 34.79 5.92
CA GLY A 217 -1.16 33.55 6.33
C GLY A 217 -0.89 32.34 5.43
N LEU A 218 0.03 32.45 4.47
CA LEU A 218 0.36 31.35 3.55
C LEU A 218 1.16 30.27 4.28
N SER A 219 0.90 29.01 3.91
CA SER A 219 1.67 27.88 4.46
C SER A 219 3.00 27.72 3.72
N GLY A 220 4.04 27.39 4.48
CA GLY A 220 5.38 27.10 3.97
C GLY A 220 5.50 25.76 3.27
N THR A 221 6.71 25.46 2.80
CA THR A 221 7.04 24.23 2.06
C THR A 221 7.67 23.19 2.98
N TRP A 222 7.24 21.94 2.84
CA TRP A 222 7.83 20.78 3.53
C TRP A 222 8.93 20.14 2.69
N SER A 223 9.98 19.62 3.34
CA SER A 223 11.02 18.82 2.68
C SER A 223 11.66 17.81 3.64
N SER A 224 12.26 16.76 3.09
CA SER A 224 13.02 15.74 3.81
C SER A 224 14.49 15.84 3.42
N SER A 225 15.40 15.55 4.35
CA SER A 225 16.83 15.40 4.04
C SER A 225 17.10 14.20 3.12
N ASP A 226 16.23 13.19 3.14
CA ASP A 226 16.31 12.01 2.27
C ASP A 226 14.90 11.48 1.92
N ASN A 227 14.53 11.61 0.64
CA ASN A 227 13.25 11.14 0.10
C ASN A 227 13.22 9.62 -0.22
N SER A 228 14.35 8.92 -0.12
CA SER A 228 14.40 7.45 -0.20
C SER A 228 14.05 6.81 1.14
N ILE A 229 14.48 7.42 2.26
CA ILE A 229 14.15 7.01 3.63
C ILE A 229 12.74 7.47 4.02
N LEU A 230 12.44 8.77 3.84
CA LEU A 230 11.16 9.38 4.22
C LEU A 230 10.66 10.33 3.12
N HIS A 231 9.70 9.87 2.33
CA HIS A 231 9.17 10.63 1.20
C HIS A 231 8.00 11.52 1.63
N ILE A 232 8.19 12.85 1.57
CA ILE A 232 7.21 13.85 2.04
C ILE A 232 6.56 14.64 0.89
N ASP A 233 5.25 14.87 0.98
CA ASP A 233 4.56 15.82 0.09
C ASP A 233 4.86 17.28 0.52
N PRO A 234 5.40 18.11 -0.39
CA PRO A 234 5.89 19.45 -0.04
C PRO A 234 4.78 20.45 0.35
N LYS A 235 3.50 20.14 0.10
CA LYS A 235 2.36 21.06 0.34
C LYS A 235 1.59 20.74 1.62
N THR A 236 1.49 19.46 1.97
CA THR A 236 0.59 18.97 3.03
C THR A 236 1.32 18.32 4.21
N GLY A 237 2.63 18.08 4.11
CA GLY A 237 3.42 17.48 5.20
C GLY A 237 3.15 16.00 5.44
N VAL A 238 2.38 15.33 4.58
CA VAL A 238 2.23 13.87 4.62
C VAL A 238 3.54 13.23 4.21
N ALA A 239 4.11 12.41 5.08
CA ALA A 239 5.34 11.67 4.80
C ALA A 239 5.12 10.15 4.93
N VAL A 240 5.78 9.37 4.07
CA VAL A 240 5.73 7.90 4.09
C VAL A 240 7.13 7.36 4.38
N ALA A 241 7.25 6.58 5.46
CA ALA A 241 8.49 5.91 5.86
C ALA A 241 8.75 4.72 4.92
N ARG A 242 9.75 4.85 4.04
CA ARG A 242 10.04 3.89 2.95
C ARG A 242 11.23 2.98 3.23
N ASP A 243 12.23 3.47 3.96
CA ASP A 243 13.39 2.67 4.39
C ASP A 243 13.85 3.11 5.79
N ALA A 244 14.73 2.32 6.42
CA ALA A 244 15.24 2.56 7.76
C ALA A 244 16.48 3.48 7.75
N GLY A 245 16.56 4.40 8.72
CA GLY A 245 17.66 5.35 8.83
C GLY A 245 17.30 6.62 9.60
N SER A 246 18.28 7.51 9.75
CA SER A 246 18.09 8.84 10.33
C SER A 246 17.77 9.85 9.24
N VAL A 247 16.76 10.70 9.46
CA VAL A 247 16.27 11.66 8.47
C VAL A 247 15.73 12.92 9.16
N THR A 248 15.91 14.08 8.54
CA THR A 248 15.45 15.37 9.08
C THR A 248 14.38 15.97 8.18
N VAL A 249 13.21 16.25 8.75
CA VAL A 249 12.15 17.00 8.06
C VAL A 249 12.32 18.48 8.34
N TYR A 250 12.23 19.30 7.30
CA TYR A 250 12.23 20.75 7.38
C TYR A 250 10.86 21.31 6.98
N TYR A 251 10.47 22.40 7.64
CA TYR A 251 9.41 23.30 7.20
C TYR A 251 9.99 24.70 7.02
N GLU A 252 9.79 25.30 5.85
CA GLU A 252 10.37 26.59 5.48
C GLU A 252 9.30 27.54 4.92
N VAL A 253 9.21 28.74 5.50
CA VAL A 253 8.51 29.89 4.92
C VAL A 253 9.59 30.77 4.30
N ALA A 254 9.64 30.80 2.96
CA ALA A 254 10.75 31.37 2.20
C ALA A 254 11.12 32.79 2.67
N GLY A 255 12.40 33.00 2.99
CA GLY A 255 12.95 34.27 3.47
C GLY A 255 12.54 34.69 4.89
N HIS A 256 11.67 33.94 5.58
CA HIS A 256 11.12 34.31 6.88
C HIS A 256 11.58 33.38 8.02
N LEU A 257 11.33 32.07 7.90
CA LEU A 257 11.72 31.10 8.93
C LEU A 257 11.97 29.70 8.34
N ARG A 258 12.81 28.94 9.03
CA ARG A 258 13.01 27.50 8.81
C ARG A 258 13.09 26.81 10.16
N THR A 259 12.32 25.74 10.33
CA THR A 259 12.30 24.88 11.53
C THR A 259 12.49 23.43 11.08
N TYR A 260 12.94 22.55 11.99
CA TYR A 260 13.14 21.14 11.65
C TYR A 260 12.72 20.15 12.76
N LYS A 261 12.57 18.89 12.36
CA LYS A 261 12.38 17.75 13.26
C LYS A 261 13.21 16.56 12.78
N GLU A 262 14.06 16.05 13.66
CA GLU A 262 14.91 14.89 13.40
C GLU A 262 14.15 13.62 13.76
N LEU A 263 14.30 12.59 12.93
CA LEU A 263 13.57 11.33 12.99
C LEU A 263 14.53 10.17 12.80
N VAL A 264 14.24 9.04 13.46
CA VAL A 264 14.92 7.76 13.22
C VAL A 264 13.85 6.73 12.91
N ILE A 265 13.95 6.13 11.73
CA ILE A 265 13.02 5.14 11.21
C ILE A 265 13.66 3.76 11.36
N GLY A 266 13.01 2.88 12.12
CA GLY A 266 13.47 1.51 12.36
C GLY A 266 12.87 0.50 11.40
N VAL A 267 13.51 -0.68 11.30
CA VAL A 267 12.89 -1.86 10.68
C VAL A 267 11.84 -2.42 11.66
N PRO A 268 10.57 -2.64 11.24
CA PRO A 268 9.57 -3.25 12.10
C PRO A 268 9.97 -4.68 12.47
N GLN A 269 9.71 -5.09 13.72
CA GLN A 269 10.11 -6.42 14.21
C GLN A 269 9.15 -7.54 13.80
N ARG A 270 7.90 -7.19 13.50
CA ARG A 270 6.82 -8.11 13.11
C ARG A 270 5.99 -7.51 11.98
N ILE A 271 5.47 -8.35 11.10
CA ILE A 271 4.37 -8.04 10.19
C ILE A 271 3.32 -9.13 10.41
N GLN A 272 2.09 -8.74 10.75
CA GLN A 272 1.03 -9.71 11.06
C GLN A 272 -0.23 -9.46 10.22
N ALA A 273 -0.70 -10.54 9.60
CA ALA A 273 -2.00 -10.60 8.96
C ALA A 273 -3.09 -10.97 9.99
N HIS A 274 -4.27 -10.34 9.86
CA HIS A 274 -5.44 -10.59 10.69
C HIS A 274 -6.68 -10.73 9.78
N HIS A 275 -7.46 -11.79 9.99
CA HIS A 275 -8.70 -12.01 9.23
C HIS A 275 -9.82 -11.12 9.78
N ILE A 276 -10.41 -10.29 8.90
CA ILE A 276 -11.63 -9.56 9.20
C ILE A 276 -12.80 -10.49 8.86
N HIS A 277 -13.67 -10.81 9.82
CA HIS A 277 -14.91 -11.51 9.52
C HIS A 277 -15.76 -10.64 8.57
N PRO A 278 -16.15 -11.14 7.37
CA PRO A 278 -16.85 -10.32 6.40
C PRO A 278 -18.25 -9.97 6.90
N VAL A 279 -18.49 -8.68 7.15
CA VAL A 279 -19.86 -8.16 7.21
C VAL A 279 -20.45 -8.32 5.82
N GLN A 280 -21.51 -9.13 5.71
CA GLN A 280 -22.01 -9.67 4.44
C GLN A 280 -22.76 -8.61 3.60
N THR A 281 -22.01 -7.68 3.00
CA THR A 281 -22.57 -6.68 2.08
C THR A 281 -22.96 -7.31 0.75
N SER A 282 -24.12 -6.91 0.25
CA SER A 282 -24.85 -7.57 -0.83
C SER A 282 -24.12 -7.64 -2.19
N PHE A 283 -24.23 -8.80 -2.83
CA PHE A 283 -24.26 -9.00 -4.29
C PHE A 283 -23.18 -8.30 -5.15
N GLN A 284 -22.07 -9.01 -5.33
CA GLN A 284 -21.33 -9.00 -6.59
C GLN A 284 -20.78 -10.41 -6.86
N GLU A 285 -20.66 -10.84 -8.12
CA GLU A 285 -20.29 -12.22 -8.50
C GLU A 285 -18.83 -12.61 -8.17
N VAL A 286 -18.08 -11.74 -7.50
CA VAL A 286 -16.67 -11.93 -7.15
C VAL A 286 -16.53 -11.94 -5.63
N THR A 287 -16.11 -13.07 -5.07
CA THR A 287 -15.80 -13.23 -3.65
C THR A 287 -14.49 -12.53 -3.30
N THR A 288 -14.55 -11.21 -3.14
CA THR A 288 -13.45 -10.42 -2.57
C THR A 288 -13.48 -10.45 -1.04
N PHE A 289 -12.33 -10.66 -0.41
CA PHE A 289 -12.17 -10.61 1.04
C PHE A 289 -10.95 -9.77 1.42
N LYS A 290 -11.05 -9.08 2.56
CA LYS A 290 -10.02 -8.15 3.04
C LYS A 290 -9.31 -8.73 4.26
N VAL A 291 -8.05 -9.08 4.09
CA VAL A 291 -7.14 -9.39 5.20
C VAL A 291 -6.51 -8.08 5.67
N MET A 292 -6.51 -7.83 6.97
CA MET A 292 -5.87 -6.66 7.57
C MET A 292 -4.41 -6.96 7.86
N VAL A 293 -3.53 -5.98 7.68
CA VAL A 293 -2.09 -6.11 7.93
C VAL A 293 -1.64 -5.04 8.91
N THR A 294 -0.94 -5.45 9.97
CA THR A 294 -0.22 -4.59 10.90
C THR A 294 1.28 -4.68 10.62
N VAL A 295 1.94 -3.54 10.52
CA VAL A 295 3.40 -3.44 10.29
C VAL A 295 4.04 -2.85 11.54
N GLY A 296 4.88 -3.64 12.22
CA GLY A 296 5.37 -3.34 13.56
C GLY A 296 4.31 -3.60 14.66
N ASP A 297 4.68 -3.30 15.90
CA ASP A 297 3.89 -3.66 17.10
C ASP A 297 2.69 -2.72 17.36
N ARG A 298 2.36 -1.84 16.41
CA ARG A 298 1.32 -0.81 16.55
C ARG A 298 0.01 -1.24 15.89
N SER A 299 -1.10 -0.84 16.50
CA SER A 299 -2.46 -1.02 16.00
C SER A 299 -2.86 -0.01 14.90
N SER A 300 -1.93 0.83 14.43
CA SER A 300 -2.09 1.76 13.32
C SER A 300 -0.70 2.18 12.85
N ASN A 301 -0.50 2.24 11.54
CA ASN A 301 0.67 2.83 10.90
C ASN A 301 0.47 4.32 10.56
N LEU A 302 -0.72 4.87 10.79
CA LEU A 302 -0.99 6.30 10.69
C LEU A 302 -0.55 7.01 11.99
N ARG A 303 0.32 8.01 11.86
CA ARG A 303 0.93 8.75 13.00
C ARG A 303 0.56 10.24 12.91
N GLY A 304 -0.15 10.74 13.91
CA GLY A 304 -0.71 12.10 13.93
C GLY A 304 -2.15 12.15 13.43
N GLU A 305 -2.77 13.32 13.53
CA GLU A 305 -4.15 13.56 13.09
C GLU A 305 -4.14 14.12 11.66
N CYS A 306 -4.67 13.34 10.71
CA CYS A 306 -4.67 13.70 9.31
C CYS A 306 -5.89 14.54 8.94
N SER A 307 -5.65 15.75 8.44
CA SER A 307 -6.69 16.56 7.80
C SER A 307 -7.19 15.93 6.49
N VAL A 308 -8.37 16.34 6.01
CA VAL A 308 -8.99 15.81 4.77
C VAL A 308 -8.03 15.94 3.56
N ALA A 309 -7.36 17.08 3.42
CA ALA A 309 -6.39 17.32 2.35
C ALA A 309 -5.17 16.39 2.44
N GLN A 310 -4.73 16.02 3.65
CA GLN A 310 -3.66 15.04 3.87
C GLN A 310 -4.14 13.63 3.48
N VAL A 311 -5.35 13.24 3.85
CA VAL A 311 -5.95 11.93 3.48
C VAL A 311 -6.08 11.77 1.96
N GLU A 312 -6.37 12.83 1.22
CA GLU A 312 -6.33 12.82 -0.26
C GLU A 312 -4.92 12.65 -0.84
N VAL A 313 -3.90 13.16 -0.15
CA VAL A 313 -2.49 13.03 -0.59
C VAL A 313 -1.92 11.66 -0.27
N ILE A 314 -2.32 11.01 0.84
CA ILE A 314 -1.91 9.62 1.16
C ILE A 314 -2.13 8.69 -0.05
N LYS A 315 -3.31 8.79 -0.70
CA LYS A 315 -3.64 8.00 -1.90
C LYS A 315 -2.77 8.28 -3.13
N LYS A 316 -2.08 9.43 -3.18
CA LYS A 316 -1.18 9.85 -4.27
C LYS A 316 0.28 9.46 -3.98
N LEU A 317 0.61 9.17 -2.72
CA LEU A 317 1.94 8.71 -2.29
C LEU A 317 2.09 7.17 -2.35
N SER A 318 0.98 6.46 -2.58
CA SER A 318 0.88 5.00 -2.70
C SER A 318 1.66 4.21 -1.64
N PRO A 319 1.37 4.40 -0.33
CA PRO A 319 2.03 3.65 0.75
C PRO A 319 1.84 2.14 0.61
N GLU A 320 0.75 1.66 -0.01
CA GLU A 320 0.49 0.25 -0.29
C GLU A 320 1.59 -0.41 -1.15
N SER A 321 2.35 0.36 -1.93
CA SER A 321 3.47 -0.15 -2.74
C SER A 321 4.64 -0.70 -1.91
N LEU A 322 4.70 -0.35 -0.61
CA LEU A 322 5.72 -0.84 0.34
C LEU A 322 5.48 -2.27 0.81
N ILE A 323 4.25 -2.79 0.71
CA ILE A 323 3.94 -4.17 1.11
C ILE A 323 3.69 -5.07 -0.10
N SER A 324 4.01 -6.36 0.06
CA SER A 324 3.66 -7.42 -0.88
C SER A 324 2.83 -8.47 -0.15
N CYS A 325 1.60 -8.64 -0.63
CA CYS A 325 0.69 -9.70 -0.23
C CYS A 325 1.02 -10.97 -1.00
N GLN A 326 1.16 -12.10 -0.31
CA GLN A 326 1.35 -13.42 -0.91
C GLN A 326 0.23 -14.37 -0.46
N VAL A 327 -0.16 -15.26 -1.37
CA VAL A 327 -1.21 -16.26 -1.15
C VAL A 327 -0.64 -17.65 -1.42
N GLN A 328 -0.87 -18.56 -0.48
CA GLN A 328 -0.42 -19.95 -0.55
C GLN A 328 -1.52 -20.86 -0.02
N PHE A 329 -1.61 -22.10 -0.48
CA PHE A 329 -2.47 -23.09 0.18
C PHE A 329 -1.72 -23.67 1.38
N LYS A 330 -2.40 -23.81 2.52
CA LYS A 330 -1.80 -24.41 3.73
C LYS A 330 -1.32 -25.87 3.55
N GLN A 331 -1.70 -26.51 2.45
CA GLN A 331 -1.33 -27.88 2.10
C GLN A 331 -0.91 -27.95 0.63
N ASP A 332 0.37 -28.24 0.36
CA ASP A 332 0.98 -28.42 -0.97
C ASP A 332 0.53 -29.72 -1.69
N ILE A 333 -0.73 -30.11 -1.55
CA ILE A 333 -1.34 -31.31 -2.14
C ILE A 333 -2.18 -30.94 -3.37
N LEU A 334 -1.92 -29.78 -3.97
CA LEU A 334 -2.63 -29.23 -5.13
C LEU A 334 -1.62 -28.93 -6.24
N ASN A 335 -1.78 -29.56 -7.40
CA ASN A 335 -1.01 -29.26 -8.62
C ASN A 335 -1.50 -27.96 -9.30
N VAL A 336 -1.92 -26.99 -8.49
CA VAL A 336 -2.47 -25.68 -8.87
C VAL A 336 -1.95 -24.69 -7.83
N PRO A 337 -1.07 -23.73 -8.20
CA PRO A 337 -0.60 -22.72 -7.26
C PRO A 337 -1.74 -21.79 -6.87
N ALA A 338 -1.70 -21.24 -5.65
CA ALA A 338 -2.76 -20.35 -5.16
C ALA A 338 -2.96 -19.11 -6.05
N CYS A 339 -1.90 -18.61 -6.70
CA CYS A 339 -1.94 -17.47 -7.62
C CYS A 339 -2.77 -17.71 -8.89
N ASP A 340 -2.98 -18.97 -9.32
CA ASP A 340 -3.86 -19.31 -10.46
C ASP A 340 -5.36 -19.24 -10.08
N VAL A 341 -5.66 -19.05 -8.78
CA VAL A 341 -7.00 -19.05 -8.21
C VAL A 341 -7.31 -17.74 -7.48
N PHE A 342 -6.30 -17.08 -6.91
CA PHE A 342 -6.44 -15.85 -6.14
C PHE A 342 -5.40 -14.81 -6.55
N THR A 343 -5.85 -13.58 -6.85
CA THR A 343 -4.99 -12.40 -6.80
C THR A 343 -5.10 -11.77 -5.41
N ALA A 344 -3.98 -11.31 -4.83
CA ALA A 344 -3.98 -10.51 -3.61
C ALA A 344 -3.29 -9.16 -3.87
N GLU A 345 -4.06 -8.09 -3.84
CA GLU A 345 -3.56 -6.72 -4.09
C GLU A 345 -3.38 -5.97 -2.76
N PRO A 346 -2.23 -5.31 -2.53
CA PRO A 346 -2.04 -4.47 -1.36
C PRO A 346 -2.86 -3.18 -1.48
N ALA A 347 -3.41 -2.72 -0.36
CA ALA A 347 -4.07 -1.43 -0.24
C ALA A 347 -3.77 -0.81 1.13
N PHE A 348 -4.00 0.51 1.26
CA PHE A 348 -3.93 1.21 2.54
C PHE A 348 -5.25 1.90 2.85
N ASP A 349 -5.82 1.60 4.02
CA ASP A 349 -7.03 2.24 4.51
C ASP A 349 -6.63 3.40 5.45
N ALA A 350 -6.74 4.63 4.92
CA ALA A 350 -6.41 5.84 5.67
C ALA A 350 -7.45 6.23 6.75
N ALA A 351 -8.63 5.59 6.78
CA ALA A 351 -9.61 5.80 7.86
C ALA A 351 -9.36 4.83 9.03
N LEU A 352 -8.86 3.62 8.75
CA LEU A 352 -8.42 2.66 9.78
C LEU A 352 -6.94 2.84 10.18
N GLY A 353 -6.16 3.56 9.36
CA GLY A 353 -4.71 3.73 9.52
C GLY A 353 -3.91 2.44 9.33
N ARG A 354 -4.42 1.51 8.50
CA ARG A 354 -3.88 0.14 8.38
C ARG A 354 -3.70 -0.29 6.93
N TYR A 355 -2.75 -1.18 6.73
CA TYR A 355 -2.59 -1.92 5.49
C TYR A 355 -3.65 -3.01 5.35
N LEU A 356 -3.97 -3.35 4.11
CA LEU A 356 -4.90 -4.40 3.72
C LEU A 356 -4.29 -5.23 2.59
N CYS A 357 -4.57 -6.53 2.58
CA CYS A 357 -4.50 -7.38 1.40
C CYS A 357 -5.92 -7.65 0.93
N SER A 358 -6.30 -7.07 -0.22
CA SER A 358 -7.57 -7.34 -0.89
C SER A 358 -7.40 -8.57 -1.76
N VAL A 359 -7.98 -9.69 -1.34
CA VAL A 359 -7.86 -10.97 -2.05
C VAL A 359 -9.12 -11.20 -2.87
N MET A 360 -8.94 -11.49 -4.15
CA MET A 360 -9.99 -11.75 -5.14
C MET A 360 -9.85 -13.18 -5.65
N MET A 361 -10.91 -13.97 -5.55
CA MET A 361 -10.99 -15.29 -6.17
C MET A 361 -11.37 -15.16 -7.65
N HIS A 362 -10.65 -15.89 -8.51
CA HIS A 362 -10.92 -15.99 -9.95
C HIS A 362 -11.96 -17.08 -10.25
N ARG A 363 -12.62 -16.96 -11.41
CA ARG A 363 -13.51 -18.01 -11.93
C ARG A 363 -12.69 -19.27 -12.25
N LEU A 364 -12.95 -20.34 -11.51
CA LEU A 364 -12.28 -21.62 -11.68
C LEU A 364 -12.59 -22.26 -13.05
N THR A 365 -11.61 -22.94 -13.62
CA THR A 365 -11.85 -23.98 -14.65
C THR A 365 -12.39 -25.26 -14.01
N ASP A 366 -13.10 -26.09 -14.77
CA ASP A 366 -13.69 -27.36 -14.28
C ASP A 366 -12.64 -28.28 -13.62
N LYS A 367 -11.40 -28.24 -14.12
CA LYS A 367 -10.25 -28.97 -13.55
C LYS A 367 -9.88 -28.45 -12.16
N GLN A 368 -9.80 -27.13 -11.97
CA GLN A 368 -9.49 -26.53 -10.67
C GLN A 368 -10.66 -26.71 -9.69
N LEU A 369 -11.89 -26.47 -10.15
CA LEU A 369 -13.12 -26.68 -9.39
C LEU A 369 -13.20 -28.12 -8.86
N LYS A 370 -13.00 -29.13 -9.72
CA LYS A 370 -12.93 -30.54 -9.31
C LYS A 370 -11.87 -30.79 -8.23
N HIS A 371 -10.65 -30.30 -8.39
CA HIS A 371 -9.57 -30.55 -7.43
C HIS A 371 -9.78 -29.84 -6.09
N LEU A 372 -10.38 -28.65 -6.09
CA LEU A 372 -10.63 -27.86 -4.89
C LEU A 372 -11.89 -28.34 -4.14
N SER A 373 -13.02 -28.57 -4.82
CA SER A 373 -14.24 -29.08 -4.19
C SER A 373 -14.09 -30.49 -3.63
N MET A 374 -13.06 -31.24 -4.05
CA MET A 374 -12.71 -32.55 -3.49
C MET A 374 -11.67 -32.50 -2.33
N LYS A 375 -11.18 -31.32 -1.91
CA LYS A 375 -10.16 -31.20 -0.85
C LYS A 375 -10.42 -30.04 0.11
N LYS A 376 -10.40 -30.31 1.42
CA LYS A 376 -10.41 -29.26 2.46
C LYS A 376 -9.02 -28.65 2.60
N THR A 377 -8.84 -27.44 2.06
CA THR A 377 -7.67 -26.59 2.26
C THR A 377 -8.10 -25.22 2.78
N ALA A 378 -7.14 -24.42 3.25
CA ALA A 378 -7.33 -23.03 3.65
C ALA A 378 -6.28 -22.17 2.94
N LEU A 379 -6.62 -20.91 2.65
CA LEU A 379 -5.68 -19.97 2.05
C LEU A 379 -4.86 -19.30 3.16
N LEU A 380 -3.55 -19.51 3.14
CA LEU A 380 -2.63 -18.74 3.96
C LEU A 380 -2.33 -17.43 3.24
N VAL A 381 -2.72 -16.31 3.85
CA VAL A 381 -2.41 -14.96 3.35
C VAL A 381 -1.29 -14.39 4.22
N THR A 382 -0.15 -14.10 3.61
CA THR A 382 1.02 -13.48 4.25
C THR A 382 1.27 -12.08 3.67
N ALA A 383 1.90 -11.23 4.47
CA ALA A 383 2.32 -9.90 4.07
C ALA A 383 3.80 -9.68 4.42
N SER A 384 4.51 -8.97 3.56
CA SER A 384 5.95 -8.73 3.65
C SER A 384 6.28 -7.30 3.20
N LEU A 385 7.35 -6.70 3.71
CA LEU A 385 7.87 -5.44 3.19
C LEU A 385 8.67 -5.68 1.89
N ARG A 386 8.55 -4.75 0.96
CA ARG A 386 9.17 -4.81 -0.38
C ARG A 386 10.52 -4.10 -0.37
N GLY A 387 11.54 -4.70 -0.99
CA GLY A 387 12.87 -4.11 -1.19
C GLY A 387 13.84 -4.26 -0.01
N ILE A 388 13.35 -4.39 1.21
CA ILE A 388 14.17 -4.60 2.42
C ILE A 388 14.36 -6.10 2.70
N HIS A 389 15.56 -6.49 3.12
CA HIS A 389 15.82 -7.81 3.70
C HIS A 389 15.21 -7.92 5.10
N PHE A 390 13.89 -8.10 5.16
CA PHE A 390 13.13 -8.22 6.40
C PHE A 390 13.50 -9.51 7.15
N SER A 391 14.18 -9.37 8.28
CA SER A 391 14.56 -10.47 9.18
C SER A 391 13.65 -10.65 10.39
N GLY A 392 12.53 -9.92 10.45
CA GLY A 392 11.54 -10.01 11.52
C GLY A 392 10.58 -11.18 11.37
N GLU A 393 9.58 -11.26 12.25
CA GLU A 393 8.56 -12.31 12.19
C GLU A 393 7.46 -11.95 11.19
N GLN A 394 7.23 -12.80 10.18
CA GLN A 394 6.09 -12.70 9.25
C GLN A 394 5.00 -13.68 9.66
N VAL A 395 3.86 -13.17 10.13
CA VAL A 395 2.73 -13.98 10.60
C VAL A 395 1.59 -13.91 9.58
N GLY A 396 1.41 -14.98 8.82
CA GLY A 396 0.25 -15.14 7.94
C GLY A 396 -1.03 -15.47 8.70
N VAL A 397 -2.17 -15.31 8.03
CA VAL A 397 -3.48 -15.73 8.56
C VAL A 397 -4.15 -16.74 7.63
N GLU A 398 -4.80 -17.73 8.23
CA GLU A 398 -5.62 -18.70 7.50
C GLU A 398 -6.99 -18.10 7.22
N VAL A 399 -7.36 -18.04 5.94
CA VAL A 399 -8.68 -17.62 5.48
C VAL A 399 -9.43 -18.83 4.92
N PRO A 400 -10.62 -19.15 5.46
CA PRO A 400 -11.48 -20.17 4.87
C PRO A 400 -12.09 -19.66 3.56
N PHE A 401 -12.15 -20.51 2.54
CA PHE A 401 -12.84 -20.24 1.29
C PHE A 401 -13.61 -21.48 0.84
N SER A 402 -14.68 -21.29 0.07
CA SER A 402 -15.44 -22.39 -0.54
C SER A 402 -15.36 -22.30 -2.08
N PRO A 403 -14.76 -23.28 -2.77
CA PRO A 403 -14.42 -23.17 -4.20
C PRO A 403 -15.61 -23.25 -5.15
N GLY A 404 -16.74 -23.83 -4.72
CA GLY A 404 -17.91 -24.10 -5.56
C GLY A 404 -18.47 -25.50 -5.38
N LEU A 405 -19.65 -25.72 -5.94
CA LEU A 405 -20.23 -27.05 -6.13
C LEU A 405 -19.65 -27.71 -7.39
N TYR A 406 -19.30 -28.99 -7.31
CA TYR A 406 -18.81 -29.80 -8.44
C TYR A 406 -19.65 -31.07 -8.58
N THR A 407 -19.94 -31.51 -9.80
CA THR A 407 -20.72 -32.73 -10.09
C THR A 407 -19.88 -33.74 -10.87
N ASP A 408 -19.96 -35.02 -10.54
CA ASP A 408 -19.25 -36.08 -11.27
C ASP A 408 -19.77 -36.28 -12.70
N GLN A 409 -21.08 -36.16 -12.91
CA GLN A 409 -21.72 -36.14 -14.22
C GLN A 409 -21.85 -34.70 -14.76
N ALA A 410 -21.58 -34.54 -16.06
CA ALA A 410 -21.75 -33.30 -16.81
C ALA A 410 -23.06 -33.27 -17.64
N GLU A 411 -23.64 -34.45 -17.89
CA GLU A 411 -24.96 -34.67 -18.48
C GLU A 411 -25.52 -35.98 -17.92
N ILE A 412 -26.85 -36.13 -17.88
CA ILE A 412 -27.53 -37.34 -17.38
C ILE A 412 -28.41 -37.89 -18.50
N LEU A 413 -28.15 -39.13 -18.93
CA LEU A 413 -28.96 -39.83 -19.92
C LEU A 413 -29.83 -40.91 -19.26
N LEU A 414 -31.15 -40.78 -19.35
CA LEU A 414 -32.12 -41.75 -18.87
C LEU A 414 -32.81 -42.44 -20.05
N SER A 415 -33.09 -43.73 -19.92
CA SER A 415 -33.71 -44.55 -20.97
C SER A 415 -34.53 -45.71 -20.40
N ASN A 416 -35.09 -46.54 -21.29
CA ASN A 416 -35.83 -47.75 -20.93
C ASN A 416 -34.92 -48.86 -20.37
N HIS A 417 -33.61 -48.82 -20.67
CA HIS A 417 -32.62 -49.74 -20.08
C HIS A 417 -31.91 -49.14 -18.85
N TYR A 418 -31.81 -47.81 -18.79
CA TYR A 418 -31.20 -47.06 -17.69
C TYR A 418 -32.23 -46.06 -17.13
N THR A 419 -33.18 -46.58 -16.36
CA THR A 419 -34.32 -45.80 -15.82
C THR A 419 -33.94 -44.88 -14.65
N SER A 420 -32.72 -45.03 -14.12
CA SER A 420 -32.12 -44.14 -13.13
C SER A 420 -30.60 -44.03 -13.31
N SER A 421 -30.03 -42.94 -12.80
CA SER A 421 -28.59 -42.64 -12.74
C SER A 421 -28.26 -42.07 -11.36
N GLU A 422 -27.02 -42.24 -10.90
CA GLU A 422 -26.54 -41.68 -9.63
C GLU A 422 -25.56 -40.53 -9.88
N VAL A 423 -25.81 -39.39 -9.23
CA VAL A 423 -25.04 -38.15 -9.37
C VAL A 423 -24.45 -37.78 -8.02
N LYS A 424 -23.14 -37.51 -7.96
CA LYS A 424 -22.46 -37.06 -6.74
C LYS A 424 -22.11 -35.59 -6.82
N VAL A 425 -22.64 -34.83 -5.86
CA VAL A 425 -22.38 -33.40 -5.68
C VAL A 425 -21.32 -33.23 -4.60
N PHE A 426 -20.20 -32.61 -4.95
CA PHE A 426 -19.05 -32.32 -4.09
C PHE A 426 -19.02 -30.84 -3.72
N GLY A 427 -18.59 -30.54 -2.50
CA GLY A 427 -18.51 -29.17 -1.97
C GLY A 427 -18.06 -29.16 -0.50
N THR A 428 -18.02 -27.98 0.10
CA THR A 428 -17.78 -27.84 1.55
C THR A 428 -19.03 -28.25 2.33
N MET A 429 -18.84 -28.86 3.52
CA MET A 429 -19.94 -29.36 4.36
C MET A 429 -21.03 -28.30 4.63
N GLU A 430 -20.61 -27.07 4.89
CA GLU A 430 -21.48 -25.90 5.14
C GLU A 430 -22.46 -25.63 3.98
N ILE A 431 -22.04 -25.87 2.74
CA ILE A 431 -22.88 -25.76 1.54
C ILE A 431 -23.72 -27.03 1.35
N LEU A 432 -23.13 -28.21 1.53
CA LEU A 432 -23.80 -29.51 1.38
C LEU A 432 -24.86 -29.80 2.48
N GLU A 433 -24.89 -29.02 3.56
CA GLU A 433 -25.97 -29.02 4.56
C GLU A 433 -27.18 -28.18 4.14
N ASN A 434 -26.99 -27.24 3.22
CA ASN A 434 -28.01 -26.31 2.75
C ASN A 434 -28.17 -26.40 1.23
N LEU A 435 -28.28 -27.62 0.70
CA LEU A 435 -28.38 -27.88 -0.74
C LEU A 435 -29.84 -28.13 -1.15
N GLU A 436 -30.41 -27.21 -1.93
CA GLU A 436 -31.70 -27.41 -2.59
C GLU A 436 -31.51 -28.05 -3.97
N VAL A 437 -32.42 -28.96 -4.35
CA VAL A 437 -32.41 -29.62 -5.66
C VAL A 437 -33.72 -29.36 -6.38
N LYS A 438 -33.65 -28.87 -7.63
CA LYS A 438 -34.81 -28.45 -8.43
C LYS A 438 -34.74 -29.05 -9.84
N SER A 439 -35.71 -29.90 -10.15
CA SER A 439 -35.90 -30.45 -11.50
C SER A 439 -36.71 -29.48 -12.37
N GLY A 440 -36.29 -29.29 -13.61
CA GLY A 440 -36.99 -28.50 -14.63
C GLY A 440 -38.18 -29.21 -15.28
N SER A 441 -38.48 -30.46 -14.89
CA SER A 441 -39.64 -31.21 -15.39
C SER A 441 -40.18 -32.19 -14.34
N PRO A 442 -41.52 -32.30 -14.17
CA PRO A 442 -42.11 -33.30 -13.28
C PRO A 442 -41.88 -34.74 -13.74
N ALA A 443 -41.44 -34.96 -14.99
CA ALA A 443 -41.09 -36.28 -15.54
C ALA A 443 -39.80 -36.88 -14.96
N VAL A 444 -39.00 -36.09 -14.23
CA VAL A 444 -37.74 -36.51 -13.59
C VAL A 444 -37.86 -36.32 -12.08
N LEU A 445 -37.79 -37.42 -11.35
CA LEU A 445 -37.70 -37.46 -9.89
C LEU A 445 -36.25 -37.52 -9.44
N VAL A 446 -35.95 -36.92 -8.29
CA VAL A 446 -34.63 -36.94 -7.66
C VAL A 446 -34.79 -37.16 -6.16
N PHE A 447 -34.00 -38.10 -5.63
CA PHE A 447 -34.01 -38.47 -4.21
C PHE A 447 -32.58 -38.46 -3.66
N GLU A 448 -32.39 -37.96 -2.43
CA GLU A 448 -31.12 -38.11 -1.72
C GLU A 448 -30.92 -39.58 -1.32
N LYS A 449 -29.77 -40.15 -1.67
CA LYS A 449 -29.43 -41.56 -1.42
C LYS A 449 -28.51 -41.72 -0.20
N GLU A 450 -27.46 -40.92 -0.15
CA GLU A 450 -26.43 -40.96 0.90
C GLU A 450 -25.71 -39.61 0.99
N LYS A 451 -25.21 -39.28 2.18
CA LYS A 451 -24.37 -38.11 2.44
C LYS A 451 -23.07 -38.52 3.12
N SER A 452 -21.94 -38.26 2.48
CA SER A 452 -20.62 -38.56 3.01
C SER A 452 -20.00 -37.35 3.68
N VAL A 453 -19.83 -37.43 5.01
CA VAL A 453 -19.15 -36.42 5.85
C VAL A 453 -17.62 -36.64 5.83
N GLY A 454 -17.11 -37.11 4.69
CA GLY A 454 -15.72 -37.52 4.50
C GLY A 454 -14.84 -36.44 3.86
N LEU A 455 -13.66 -36.86 3.41
CA LEU A 455 -12.78 -36.11 2.53
C LEU A 455 -12.53 -36.95 1.27
N PRO A 456 -13.13 -36.62 0.10
CA PRO A 456 -14.03 -35.49 -0.14
C PRO A 456 -15.40 -35.62 0.56
N SER A 457 -16.05 -34.49 0.83
CA SER A 457 -17.44 -34.44 1.29
C SER A 457 -18.37 -34.44 0.08
N SER A 458 -19.45 -35.23 0.10
CA SER A 458 -20.39 -35.29 -1.02
C SER A 458 -21.80 -35.72 -0.62
N VAL A 459 -22.78 -35.38 -1.46
CA VAL A 459 -24.14 -35.95 -1.41
C VAL A 459 -24.41 -36.68 -2.71
N THR A 460 -24.86 -37.93 -2.63
CA THR A 460 -25.28 -38.73 -3.79
C THR A 460 -26.79 -38.63 -3.96
N TYR A 461 -27.24 -38.26 -5.15
CA TYR A 461 -28.63 -38.23 -5.54
C TYR A 461 -28.93 -39.30 -6.59
N THR A 462 -30.03 -40.03 -6.41
CA THR A 462 -30.59 -40.91 -7.44
C THR A 462 -31.56 -40.10 -8.29
N VAL A 463 -31.27 -39.97 -9.58
CA VAL A 463 -32.08 -39.27 -10.59
C VAL A 463 -32.79 -40.34 -11.42
N GLY A 464 -34.11 -40.26 -11.58
CA GLY A 464 -34.89 -41.29 -12.27
C GLY A 464 -36.16 -40.80 -12.95
N ILE A 465 -36.69 -41.62 -13.86
CA ILE A 465 -37.91 -41.31 -14.61
C ILE A 465 -39.14 -41.49 -13.71
N SER A 466 -39.99 -40.47 -13.63
CA SER A 466 -41.25 -40.53 -12.85
C SER A 466 -42.43 -41.07 -13.66
N ASP A 467 -42.50 -40.66 -14.93
CA ASP A 467 -43.56 -41.04 -15.87
C ASP A 467 -42.95 -41.79 -17.07
N PRO A 468 -43.18 -43.11 -17.22
CA PRO A 468 -42.72 -43.88 -18.36
C PRO A 468 -43.44 -43.52 -19.68
N ALA A 469 -44.46 -42.65 -19.68
CA ALA A 469 -44.99 -42.06 -20.90
C ALA A 469 -44.19 -40.84 -21.39
N ALA A 470 -43.42 -40.15 -20.55
CA ALA A 470 -42.81 -38.86 -20.87
C ALA A 470 -41.83 -38.89 -22.06
N GLY A 471 -40.98 -39.92 -22.13
CA GLY A 471 -40.07 -40.14 -23.27
C GLY A 471 -40.72 -40.85 -24.48
N SER A 472 -42.01 -41.20 -24.41
CA SER A 472 -42.67 -41.98 -25.48
C SER A 472 -43.13 -41.12 -26.67
N GLN A 473 -43.24 -39.80 -26.47
CA GLN A 473 -43.60 -38.84 -27.52
C GLN A 473 -42.39 -38.17 -28.19
N GLY A 474 -41.17 -38.48 -27.73
CA GLY A 474 -39.91 -37.94 -28.23
C GLY A 474 -38.85 -37.83 -27.14
N PRO A 475 -37.59 -37.49 -27.49
CA PRO A 475 -36.54 -37.25 -26.51
C PRO A 475 -36.85 -35.98 -25.69
N LEU A 476 -37.03 -36.13 -24.38
CA LEU A 476 -37.28 -35.02 -23.46
C LEU A 476 -35.94 -34.49 -22.94
N SER A 477 -35.61 -33.24 -23.28
CA SER A 477 -34.50 -32.51 -22.66
C SER A 477 -35.03 -31.63 -21.53
N THR A 478 -34.44 -31.73 -20.35
CA THR A 478 -34.71 -30.88 -19.18
C THR A 478 -33.42 -30.60 -18.41
N THR A 479 -33.51 -29.95 -17.25
CA THR A 479 -32.34 -29.60 -16.43
C THR A 479 -32.57 -29.95 -14.97
N LEU A 480 -31.49 -30.27 -14.27
CA LEU A 480 -31.47 -30.51 -12.83
C LEU A 480 -30.50 -29.53 -12.19
N THR A 481 -31.01 -28.65 -11.32
CA THR A 481 -30.21 -27.62 -10.64
C THR A 481 -30.04 -27.95 -9.18
N PHE A 482 -28.79 -27.98 -8.72
CA PHE A 482 -28.40 -28.06 -7.32
C PHE A 482 -27.94 -26.66 -6.90
N SER A 483 -28.56 -26.06 -5.88
CA SER A 483 -28.31 -24.67 -5.48
C SER A 483 -28.30 -24.53 -3.96
N SER A 484 -27.35 -23.77 -3.42
CA SER A 484 -27.34 -23.46 -1.98
C SER A 484 -27.75 -22.00 -1.71
N PRO A 485 -28.84 -21.75 -0.95
CA PRO A 485 -29.26 -20.39 -0.60
C PRO A 485 -28.20 -19.59 0.17
N MET A 486 -27.28 -20.25 0.87
CA MET A 486 -26.33 -19.61 1.78
C MET A 486 -25.17 -18.89 1.07
N MET A 487 -24.83 -19.29 -0.16
CA MET A 487 -23.74 -18.67 -0.94
C MET A 487 -24.15 -18.26 -2.37
N SER A 488 -25.44 -18.37 -2.72
CA SER A 488 -25.97 -18.11 -4.08
C SER A 488 -25.29 -18.93 -5.19
N GLN A 489 -24.61 -20.03 -4.84
CA GLN A 489 -23.95 -20.93 -5.79
C GLN A 489 -24.94 -21.97 -6.31
N ALA A 490 -24.93 -22.20 -7.62
CA ALA A 490 -25.73 -23.22 -8.27
C ALA A 490 -24.95 -23.93 -9.38
N VAL A 491 -25.22 -25.23 -9.56
CA VAL A 491 -24.73 -26.05 -10.67
C VAL A 491 -25.93 -26.73 -11.33
N THR A 492 -26.01 -26.65 -12.66
CA THR A 492 -27.12 -27.17 -13.45
C THR A 492 -26.62 -28.21 -14.44
N ILE A 493 -27.17 -29.42 -14.36
CA ILE A 493 -26.86 -30.54 -15.26
C ILE A 493 -28.01 -30.73 -16.25
N PRO A 494 -27.76 -30.85 -17.57
CA PRO A 494 -28.77 -31.26 -18.54
C PRO A 494 -29.16 -32.74 -18.33
N VAL A 495 -30.46 -33.01 -18.38
CA VAL A 495 -31.04 -34.37 -18.30
C VAL A 495 -31.77 -34.66 -19.60
N THR A 496 -31.35 -35.72 -20.30
CA THR A 496 -32.01 -36.20 -21.52
C THR A 496 -32.69 -37.53 -21.24
N VAL A 497 -33.99 -37.62 -21.49
CA VAL A 497 -34.76 -38.87 -21.42
C VAL A 497 -35.09 -39.34 -22.82
N ALA A 498 -34.56 -40.50 -23.22
CA ALA A 498 -34.76 -41.07 -24.56
C ALA A 498 -35.09 -42.57 -24.47
N PHE A 499 -36.27 -42.97 -24.95
CA PHE A 499 -36.64 -44.38 -25.05
C PHE A 499 -36.26 -44.95 -26.43
N VAL A 500 -35.47 -46.03 -26.41
CA VAL A 500 -35.24 -46.84 -27.60
C VAL A 500 -36.46 -47.73 -27.78
N MET A 501 -37.39 -47.30 -28.63
CA MET A 501 -38.56 -48.08 -29.02
C MET A 501 -38.14 -49.27 -29.88
N ASP A 502 -37.83 -50.39 -29.25
CA ASP A 502 -37.56 -51.66 -29.94
C ASP A 502 -38.81 -52.09 -30.72
N ARG A 503 -38.72 -52.11 -32.05
CA ARG A 503 -39.88 -52.01 -32.95
C ARG A 503 -40.58 -53.36 -33.18
N ARG A 504 -40.96 -54.03 -32.08
CA ARG A 504 -41.65 -55.33 -32.03
C ARG A 504 -42.97 -55.27 -31.25
N GLY A 505 -43.77 -54.23 -31.51
CA GLY A 505 -45.16 -54.13 -31.07
C GLY A 505 -46.15 -54.52 -32.18
N PRO A 506 -47.17 -55.36 -31.93
CA PRO A 506 -48.13 -55.78 -32.95
C PRO A 506 -49.14 -54.68 -33.28
N GLY A 507 -49.21 -54.29 -34.56
CA GLY A 507 -50.18 -53.32 -35.10
C GLY A 507 -50.99 -53.91 -36.27
N PRO A 508 -52.27 -53.53 -36.47
CA PRO A 508 -53.18 -54.26 -37.34
C PRO A 508 -53.14 -53.80 -38.82
N TYR A 509 -53.34 -54.77 -39.72
CA TYR A 509 -53.44 -54.66 -41.18
C TYR A 509 -52.21 -54.17 -41.95
N GLY A 510 -51.96 -54.79 -43.12
CA GLY A 510 -51.06 -54.25 -44.14
C GLY A 510 -49.60 -54.72 -44.12
N ALA A 511 -49.35 -56.04 -44.03
CA ALA A 511 -48.02 -56.59 -44.29
C ALA A 511 -47.63 -56.43 -45.77
N GLY A 512 -47.01 -55.30 -46.12
CA GLY A 512 -46.50 -55.04 -47.47
C GLY A 512 -45.37 -56.01 -47.85
N LEU A 513 -45.35 -56.46 -49.11
CA LEU A 513 -44.46 -57.53 -49.61
C LEU A 513 -42.97 -57.31 -49.28
N PHE A 514 -42.51 -56.07 -49.15
CA PHE A 514 -41.12 -55.72 -48.82
C PHE A 514 -40.62 -56.35 -47.51
N GLN A 515 -41.45 -56.45 -46.47
CA GLN A 515 -41.01 -57.05 -45.21
C GLN A 515 -40.74 -58.55 -45.38
N HIS A 516 -41.66 -59.25 -46.08
CA HIS A 516 -41.49 -60.66 -46.45
C HIS A 516 -40.29 -60.88 -47.39
N PHE A 517 -39.89 -59.89 -48.19
CA PHE A 517 -38.72 -59.98 -49.06
C PHE A 517 -37.39 -59.91 -48.28
N LEU A 518 -37.35 -59.13 -47.19
CA LEU A 518 -36.17 -59.00 -46.32
C LEU A 518 -36.01 -60.21 -45.38
N ASP A 519 -37.07 -60.62 -44.68
CA ASP A 519 -37.00 -61.80 -43.80
C ASP A 519 -36.79 -63.10 -44.60
N SER A 520 -37.22 -63.15 -45.86
CA SER A 520 -36.97 -64.28 -46.76
C SER A 520 -35.64 -64.21 -47.51
N TYR A 521 -34.79 -63.17 -47.36
CA TYR A 521 -33.51 -63.12 -48.09
C TYR A 521 -32.59 -64.31 -47.76
N GLN A 522 -32.60 -64.79 -46.51
CA GLN A 522 -31.86 -66.00 -46.12
C GLN A 522 -32.43 -67.26 -46.77
N VAL A 523 -33.76 -67.40 -46.83
CA VAL A 523 -34.43 -68.55 -47.45
C VAL A 523 -34.27 -68.52 -48.98
N MET A 524 -34.34 -67.35 -49.59
CA MET A 524 -34.08 -67.11 -51.02
C MET A 524 -32.62 -67.45 -51.38
N LEU A 525 -31.64 -67.02 -50.58
CA LEU A 525 -30.24 -67.44 -50.78
C LEU A 525 -30.06 -68.94 -50.56
N PHE A 526 -30.65 -69.53 -49.53
CA PHE A 526 -30.49 -70.96 -49.25
C PHE A 526 -31.12 -71.83 -50.35
N THR A 527 -32.29 -71.45 -50.86
CA THR A 527 -32.94 -72.11 -52.01
C THR A 527 -32.21 -71.85 -53.33
N LEU A 528 -31.64 -70.66 -53.55
CA LEU A 528 -30.78 -70.36 -54.70
C LEU A 528 -29.49 -71.18 -54.66
N PHE A 529 -28.80 -71.27 -53.51
CA PHE A 529 -27.62 -72.11 -53.35
C PHE A 529 -27.96 -73.61 -53.46
N ALA A 530 -29.12 -74.05 -52.97
CA ALA A 530 -29.58 -75.43 -53.17
C ALA A 530 -29.89 -75.73 -54.64
N LEU A 531 -30.47 -74.78 -55.38
CA LEU A 531 -30.70 -74.89 -56.83
C LEU A 531 -29.39 -74.88 -57.61
N LEU A 532 -28.43 -74.01 -57.27
CA LEU A 532 -27.11 -73.96 -57.90
C LEU A 532 -26.28 -75.20 -57.58
N ALA A 533 -26.34 -75.73 -56.36
CA ALA A 533 -25.71 -77.00 -56.00
C ALA A 533 -26.39 -78.18 -56.70
N GLY A 534 -27.72 -78.20 -56.77
CA GLY A 534 -28.48 -79.24 -57.47
C GLY A 534 -28.23 -79.23 -58.98
N THR A 535 -28.19 -78.07 -59.63
CA THR A 535 -27.83 -77.96 -61.05
C THR A 535 -26.35 -78.25 -61.28
N ALA A 536 -25.44 -77.84 -60.39
CA ALA A 536 -24.03 -78.25 -60.47
C ALA A 536 -23.87 -79.78 -60.36
N VAL A 537 -24.56 -80.44 -59.42
CA VAL A 537 -24.56 -81.91 -59.31
C VAL A 537 -25.17 -82.57 -60.55
N MET A 538 -26.26 -82.03 -61.12
CA MET A 538 -26.83 -82.53 -62.37
C MET A 538 -25.90 -82.32 -63.57
N ILE A 539 -25.20 -81.20 -63.66
CA ILE A 539 -24.23 -80.89 -64.72
C ILE A 539 -22.98 -81.78 -64.58
N ILE A 540 -22.48 -81.99 -63.36
CA ILE A 540 -21.39 -82.93 -63.07
C ILE A 540 -21.82 -84.35 -63.44
N ALA A 541 -22.99 -84.80 -62.99
CA ALA A 541 -23.53 -86.11 -63.35
C ALA A 541 -23.66 -86.27 -64.87
N TYR A 542 -24.22 -85.28 -65.56
CA TYR A 542 -24.36 -85.26 -67.02
C TYR A 542 -23.00 -85.36 -67.72
N HIS A 543 -22.00 -84.56 -67.32
CA HIS A 543 -20.65 -84.66 -67.90
C HIS A 543 -19.91 -85.95 -67.53
N THR A 544 -20.12 -86.53 -66.34
CA THR A 544 -19.51 -87.83 -65.98
C THR A 544 -20.18 -89.04 -66.66
N VAL A 545 -21.38 -88.88 -67.24
CA VAL A 545 -22.12 -89.96 -67.91
C VAL A 545 -22.16 -89.79 -69.43
N TYR A 546 -22.04 -88.57 -69.97
CA TYR A 546 -22.17 -88.28 -71.41
C TYR A 546 -20.96 -87.57 -72.07
N ALA A 547 -19.84 -87.33 -71.38
CA ALA A 547 -18.61 -86.86 -72.03
C ALA A 547 -17.74 -88.04 -72.54
N PRO A 548 -17.35 -88.08 -73.83
CA PRO A 548 -16.44 -89.12 -74.35
C PRO A 548 -15.01 -89.00 -73.79
N GLN A 549 -14.34 -90.14 -73.61
CA GLN A 549 -12.90 -90.22 -73.32
C GLN A 549 -12.07 -90.20 -74.62
N GLU A 550 -11.13 -89.26 -74.75
CA GLU A 550 -9.79 -89.38 -75.37
C GLU A 550 -8.96 -88.15 -74.90
N LEU A 551 -7.64 -88.17 -74.66
CA LEU A 551 -6.63 -89.25 -74.65
C LEU A 551 -5.57 -88.99 -73.55
N THR A 552 -4.85 -90.03 -73.12
CA THR A 552 -3.83 -90.03 -72.04
C THR A 552 -2.47 -89.45 -72.49
N ALA A 553 -1.56 -88.93 -71.63
CA ALA A 553 -0.40 -89.65 -71.02
C ALA A 553 0.79 -88.68 -70.73
N PRO A 554 1.86 -89.04 -69.97
CA PRO A 554 1.94 -89.74 -68.67
C PRO A 554 2.99 -89.08 -67.67
N PRO A 555 3.85 -89.74 -66.82
CA PRO A 555 3.89 -89.38 -65.36
C PRO A 555 5.28 -89.35 -64.63
N ALA A 556 5.29 -89.08 -63.31
CA ALA A 556 6.19 -89.63 -62.25
C ALA A 556 5.87 -88.99 -60.87
N LEU A 557 5.40 -89.68 -59.81
CA LEU A 557 6.02 -90.69 -58.91
C LEU A 557 6.86 -90.14 -57.73
N SER A 558 6.31 -90.17 -56.50
CA SER A 558 6.84 -90.97 -55.35
C SER A 558 6.05 -90.79 -54.04
N HIS A 559 6.19 -91.74 -53.10
CA HIS A 559 5.50 -91.83 -51.79
C HIS A 559 6.43 -91.49 -50.61
N ARG A 560 5.89 -91.00 -49.48
CA ARG A 560 5.69 -91.79 -48.22
C ARG A 560 4.83 -90.99 -47.20
N ALA A 561 4.43 -91.61 -46.09
CA ALA A 561 3.39 -91.08 -45.19
C ALA A 561 3.76 -91.12 -43.68
N SER A 562 3.30 -90.06 -42.97
CA SER A 562 2.78 -90.00 -41.57
C SER A 562 3.72 -90.43 -40.39
N PRO A 563 3.33 -90.27 -39.09
CA PRO A 563 2.18 -89.58 -38.47
C PRO A 563 2.49 -88.69 -37.21
N GLN A 564 1.42 -88.14 -36.59
CA GLN A 564 1.17 -87.95 -35.13
C GLN A 564 1.65 -86.75 -34.25
N HIS A 565 0.64 -86.09 -33.63
CA HIS A 565 0.41 -85.71 -32.21
C HIS A 565 1.38 -84.86 -31.32
N SER A 566 0.88 -83.66 -30.97
CA SER A 566 0.58 -83.10 -29.62
C SER A 566 1.62 -82.85 -28.49
N SER A 567 1.72 -81.56 -28.14
CA SER A 567 1.60 -80.94 -26.78
C SER A 567 2.75 -80.91 -25.74
N HIS A 568 2.87 -79.73 -25.09
CA HIS A 568 3.63 -79.35 -23.87
C HIS A 568 5.16 -79.50 -23.84
N TYR A 569 5.89 -78.42 -23.47
CA TYR A 569 6.41 -78.22 -22.10
C TYR A 569 7.07 -76.83 -21.89
N PHE A 570 7.72 -76.62 -20.73
CA PHE A 570 8.18 -75.35 -20.15
C PHE A 570 9.70 -75.07 -20.33
N ALA A 571 10.07 -73.80 -20.12
CA ALA A 571 11.32 -73.30 -19.54
C ALA A 571 12.69 -73.39 -20.31
N ALA A 572 13.15 -72.19 -20.71
CA ALA A 572 14.49 -71.60 -20.47
C ALA A 572 15.81 -72.32 -20.88
N SER A 573 16.63 -71.62 -21.68
CA SER A 573 18.12 -71.69 -21.59
C SER A 573 18.83 -70.48 -22.24
N SER A 574 19.82 -69.94 -21.52
CA SER A 574 21.06 -69.21 -21.92
C SER A 574 21.18 -68.37 -23.23
N PRO A 575 21.65 -67.10 -23.15
CA PRO A 575 22.17 -66.30 -24.27
C PRO A 575 23.72 -66.17 -24.31
N MET A 576 24.31 -65.95 -25.50
CA MET A 576 25.71 -65.51 -25.77
C MET A 576 25.84 -65.04 -27.24
N SER A 577 26.78 -64.20 -27.71
CA SER A 577 27.75 -63.25 -27.08
C SER A 577 28.47 -62.38 -28.16
N SER A 578 29.58 -61.71 -27.79
CA SER A 578 30.54 -60.89 -28.58
C SER A 578 30.10 -59.42 -28.79
N VAL A 579 30.93 -58.36 -28.70
CA VAL A 579 32.40 -58.12 -28.58
C VAL A 579 32.61 -56.86 -27.68
N ALA A 580 33.62 -56.63 -26.81
CA ALA A 580 34.64 -57.43 -26.12
C ALA A 580 35.31 -56.58 -24.98
N LEU A 581 36.58 -56.85 -24.62
CA LEU A 581 37.46 -56.20 -23.60
C LEU A 581 38.93 -56.24 -24.16
N PRO A 582 40.04 -55.78 -23.52
CA PRO A 582 40.31 -55.39 -22.10
C PRO A 582 41.22 -54.11 -22.00
N PRO A 583 42.20 -53.98 -21.08
CA PRO A 583 42.25 -54.10 -19.60
C PRO A 583 42.56 -52.73 -18.91
N GLY A 584 42.51 -52.56 -17.57
CA GLY A 584 42.08 -53.47 -16.49
C GLY A 584 42.88 -53.27 -15.17
N ARG A 585 42.48 -53.99 -14.10
CA ARG A 585 43.07 -54.05 -12.73
C ARG A 585 42.90 -52.80 -11.84
N ARG A 586 42.65 -52.92 -10.51
CA ARG A 586 42.06 -54.00 -9.68
C ARG A 586 41.72 -53.46 -8.27
N ALA A 587 40.82 -54.15 -7.55
CA ALA A 587 40.66 -54.18 -6.09
C ALA A 587 40.21 -52.90 -5.32
N SER A 588 38.97 -52.94 -4.83
CA SER A 588 38.53 -52.43 -3.51
C SER A 588 38.65 -53.58 -2.47
N PRO A 589 38.19 -53.50 -1.18
CA PRO A 589 37.60 -52.41 -0.36
C PRO A 589 38.41 -52.28 0.98
N PRO A 590 37.87 -52.12 2.23
CA PRO A 590 36.65 -51.47 2.77
C PRO A 590 36.89 -50.49 3.97
N SER A 591 35.80 -49.86 4.46
CA SER A 591 35.48 -49.43 5.86
C SER A 591 36.55 -48.94 6.88
N GLY A 592 36.29 -47.78 7.52
CA GLY A 592 36.97 -47.29 8.74
C GLY A 592 36.09 -46.31 9.57
N LEU A 593 36.44 -46.04 10.84
CA LEU A 593 35.59 -45.30 11.82
C LEU A 593 36.30 -44.12 12.52
N TRP A 594 35.46 -43.19 13.06
CA TRP A 594 35.67 -42.26 14.21
C TRP A 594 36.52 -40.96 14.07
N SER A 595 35.80 -39.82 14.20
CA SER A 595 36.01 -38.75 15.21
C SER A 595 37.31 -37.89 15.19
N PRO A 596 37.46 -36.83 16.03
CA PRO A 596 36.69 -35.58 15.95
C PRO A 596 37.52 -34.27 16.08
N ALA A 597 36.86 -33.13 15.84
CA ALA A 597 37.17 -31.76 16.31
C ALA A 597 38.46 -31.03 15.85
N TYR A 598 38.33 -29.74 15.51
CA TYR A 598 39.00 -28.62 16.20
C TYR A 598 38.32 -27.27 15.87
N THR A 599 38.56 -26.24 16.70
CA THR A 599 38.01 -24.87 16.58
C THR A 599 39.09 -23.81 16.37
N SER A 600 38.67 -22.53 16.31
CA SER A 600 39.43 -21.27 16.23
C SER A 600 39.90 -20.81 14.84
N HIS A 601 39.33 -19.69 14.37
CA HIS A 601 39.80 -18.38 14.82
C HIS A 601 38.62 -17.43 15.10
#